data_AF-A0A7W9SP82-F1
#
_entry.id   AF-A0A7W9SP82-F1
#
_cell.length_a   1.000
_cell.length_b   1.000
_cell.length_c   1.000
_cell.angle_alpha   90.00
_cell.angle_beta   90.00
_cell.angle_gamma   90.00
#
_symmetry.space_group_name_H-M   'P 1'
#
loop_
_entity.id
_entity.type
_entity.pdbx_description
1 polymer ?
#
loop_
_entity_poly.entity_id
_entity_poly.type
_entity_poly.pdbx_seq_one_letter_code
_entity_poly.pdbx_strand_id
1 'polypeptide(L)'
;MPRRKRPSPIYLAWEKIVFGEDKYSPKSQQAWAALWQQHAEGDVLAETAIADVERLASLGYDLAAKQGDWQVAKERIERYFQHPNWQNDEPIGQLNAQTYLSRALWECHEENSALQLWVRLIRQPGKDQKLACLLVLQQLLGICQSHPSTTPTRTLFSAVVREVFEKLTETKLPPVEIPKEGIWAGFTYGELAALLDRARTARTNTESH
;
A
#
# COMPACT_ATOMS: atom_id res chain seq x y z
N MET A 1 20.77 20.65 -14.95
CA MET A 1 20.27 19.64 -14.00
C MET A 1 19.40 20.34 -12.97
N PRO A 2 18.16 19.90 -12.73
CA PRO A 2 17.33 20.50 -11.68
C PRO A 2 18.01 20.30 -10.32
N ARG A 3 18.14 21.38 -9.55
CA ARG A 3 18.70 21.32 -8.19
C ARG A 3 17.79 20.43 -7.35
N ARG A 4 18.36 19.39 -6.71
CA ARG A 4 17.62 18.58 -5.73
C ARG A 4 17.09 19.51 -4.64
N LYS A 5 15.76 19.52 -4.43
CA LYS A 5 15.15 20.25 -3.33
C LYS A 5 15.72 19.72 -2.01
N ARG A 6 16.01 20.61 -1.07
CA ARG A 6 16.41 20.19 0.28
C ARG A 6 15.23 19.47 0.94
N PRO A 7 15.46 18.41 1.73
CA PRO A 7 14.39 17.76 2.46
C PRO A 7 13.71 18.73 3.43
N SER A 8 12.40 18.57 3.64
CA SER A 8 11.68 19.39 4.63
C SER A 8 12.11 19.03 6.05
N PRO A 9 11.98 19.93 7.03
CA PRO A 9 12.21 19.59 8.43
C PRO A 9 11.30 18.45 8.91
N ILE A 10 10.06 18.36 8.40
CA ILE A 10 9.12 17.29 8.71
C ILE A 10 9.63 15.95 8.18
N TYR A 11 10.13 15.92 6.94
CA TYR A 11 10.77 14.72 6.38
C TYR A 11 11.92 14.24 7.27
N LEU A 12 12.82 15.13 7.70
CA LEU A 12 13.97 14.75 8.52
C LEU A 12 13.57 14.24 9.91
N ALA A 13 12.49 14.79 10.48
CA ALA A 13 11.95 14.30 11.75
C ALA A 13 11.27 12.94 11.58
N TRP A 14 10.48 12.75 10.53
CA TRP A 14 9.86 11.50 10.15
C TRP A 14 10.90 10.40 9.86
N GLU A 15 11.95 10.72 9.11
CA GLU A 15 13.04 9.82 8.73
C GLU A 15 13.73 9.21 9.96
N LYS A 16 13.96 10.04 11.00
CA LYS A 16 14.52 9.59 12.28
C LYS A 16 13.62 8.60 13.03
N ILE A 17 12.30 8.71 12.86
CA ILE A 17 11.35 7.77 13.48
C ILE A 17 11.35 6.45 12.70
N VAL A 18 11.26 6.53 11.37
CA VAL A 18 11.11 5.35 10.51
C VAL A 18 12.37 4.52 10.42
N PHE A 19 13.54 5.17 10.31
CA PHE A 19 14.84 4.49 10.19
C PHE A 19 15.65 4.53 11.50
N GLY A 20 15.04 4.94 12.60
CA GLY A 20 15.62 4.80 13.93
C GLY A 20 15.70 3.34 14.39
N GLU A 21 16.28 3.12 15.56
CA GLU A 21 16.51 1.77 16.11
C GLU A 21 15.22 0.97 16.34
N ASP A 22 14.12 1.64 16.72
CA ASP A 22 12.81 1.01 16.88
C ASP A 22 11.66 1.95 16.51
N LYS A 23 11.13 1.75 15.29
CA LYS A 23 9.96 2.46 14.73
C LYS A 23 8.72 2.35 15.62
N TYR A 24 8.53 1.24 16.35
CA TYR A 24 7.31 0.95 17.09
C TYR A 24 7.42 1.24 18.59
N SER A 25 8.59 1.70 19.06
CA SER A 25 8.81 2.07 20.46
C SER A 25 7.86 3.18 20.94
N PRO A 26 7.58 3.26 22.26
CA PRO A 26 6.81 4.37 22.84
C PRO A 26 7.38 5.75 22.52
N LYS A 27 8.72 5.86 22.43
CA LYS A 27 9.41 7.10 22.05
C LYS A 27 9.09 7.51 20.61
N SER A 28 9.13 6.55 19.68
CA SER A 28 8.78 6.78 18.27
C SER A 28 7.30 7.16 18.10
N GLN A 29 6.41 6.51 18.85
CA GLN A 29 4.98 6.86 18.86
C GLN A 29 4.76 8.28 19.39
N GLN A 30 5.42 8.67 20.49
CA GLN A 30 5.32 10.02 21.03
C GLN A 30 5.90 11.07 20.06
N ALA A 31 7.03 10.78 19.42
CA ALA A 31 7.63 11.67 18.43
C ALA A 31 6.71 11.85 17.21
N TRP A 32 6.10 10.77 16.71
CA TRP A 32 5.11 10.85 15.64
C TRP A 32 3.87 11.65 16.08
N ALA A 33 3.34 11.42 17.28
CA ALA A 33 2.16 12.12 17.78
C ALA A 33 2.39 13.64 17.86
N ALA A 34 3.59 14.06 18.28
CA ALA A 34 3.96 15.48 18.28
C ALA A 34 4.00 16.08 16.87
N LEU A 35 4.59 15.38 15.90
CA LEU A 35 4.58 15.81 14.50
C LEU A 35 3.16 15.88 13.92
N TRP A 36 2.33 14.88 14.24
CA TRP A 36 0.94 14.82 13.80
C TRP A 36 0.14 16.02 14.28
N GLN A 37 0.19 16.29 15.59
CA GLN A 37 -0.54 17.40 16.20
C GLN A 37 -0.10 18.74 15.61
N GLN A 38 1.20 18.89 15.34
CA GLN A 38 1.75 20.14 14.80
C GLN A 38 1.45 20.37 13.31
N HIS A 39 1.28 19.30 12.51
CA HIS A 39 1.31 19.42 11.05
C HIS A 39 0.14 18.77 10.30
N ALA A 40 -0.67 17.93 10.94
CA ALA A 40 -1.72 17.17 10.26
C ALA A 40 -3.09 17.28 10.94
N GLU A 41 -3.17 17.75 12.18
CA GLU A 41 -4.43 17.86 12.94
C GLU A 41 -5.14 19.21 12.69
N GLY A 42 -6.47 19.24 12.74
CA GLY A 42 -7.25 20.48 12.58
C GLY A 42 -6.97 21.24 11.27
N ASP A 43 -6.87 22.57 11.35
CA ASP A 43 -6.77 23.44 10.17
C ASP A 43 -5.35 23.48 9.57
N VAL A 44 -4.31 23.10 10.34
CA VAL A 44 -2.92 23.12 9.86
C VAL A 44 -2.65 22.07 8.77
N LEU A 45 -3.57 21.13 8.55
CA LEU A 45 -3.49 20.16 7.45
C LEU A 45 -3.26 20.87 6.11
N ALA A 46 -4.01 21.92 5.81
CA ALA A 46 -3.96 22.60 4.51
C ALA A 46 -2.66 23.42 4.30
N GLU A 47 -1.93 23.71 5.37
CA GLU A 47 -0.69 24.48 5.35
C GLU A 47 0.55 23.59 5.19
N THR A 48 0.43 22.30 5.51
CA THR A 48 1.51 21.34 5.40
C THR A 48 1.64 20.81 3.97
N ALA A 49 2.87 20.60 3.50
CA ALA A 49 3.08 20.02 2.19
C ALA A 49 2.44 18.63 2.09
N ILE A 50 1.70 18.35 1.01
CA ILE A 50 0.96 17.09 0.84
C ILE A 50 1.85 15.85 0.99
N ALA A 51 3.07 15.87 0.48
CA ALA A 51 4.02 14.77 0.62
C ALA A 51 4.44 14.53 2.09
N ASP A 52 4.44 15.56 2.93
CA ASP A 52 4.70 15.42 4.36
C ASP A 52 3.46 14.89 5.11
N VAL A 53 2.26 15.32 4.70
CA VAL A 53 1.01 14.74 5.20
C VAL A 53 0.90 13.25 4.86
N GLU A 54 1.23 12.84 3.63
CA GLU A 54 1.28 11.43 3.22
C GLU A 54 2.15 10.62 4.16
N ARG A 55 3.39 11.06 4.39
CA ARG A 55 4.34 10.39 5.29
C ARG A 55 3.82 10.26 6.72
N LEU A 56 3.23 11.33 7.25
CA LEU A 56 2.68 11.34 8.61
C LEU A 56 1.44 10.44 8.74
N ALA A 57 0.55 10.46 7.74
CA ALA A 57 -0.64 9.61 7.66
C ALA A 57 -0.27 8.13 7.52
N SER A 58 0.63 7.81 6.61
CA SER A 58 1.18 6.47 6.38
C SER A 58 1.89 5.91 7.61
N LEU A 59 2.71 6.71 8.31
CA LEU A 59 3.32 6.27 9.57
C LEU A 59 2.28 6.08 10.67
N GLY A 60 1.29 6.98 10.77
CA GLY A 60 0.20 6.85 11.74
C GLY A 60 -0.63 5.58 11.53
N TYR A 61 -0.91 5.26 10.27
CA TYR A 61 -1.53 4.00 9.86
C TYR A 61 -0.71 2.80 10.35
N ASP A 62 0.59 2.75 10.04
CA ASP A 62 1.45 1.63 10.44
C ASP A 62 1.51 1.43 11.95
N LEU A 63 1.60 2.53 12.73
CA LEU A 63 1.65 2.49 14.19
C LEU A 63 0.36 1.93 14.79
N ALA A 64 -0.80 2.38 14.31
CA ALA A 64 -2.11 1.90 14.77
C ALA A 64 -2.38 0.45 14.32
N ALA A 65 -2.08 0.12 13.06
CA ALA A 65 -2.20 -1.22 12.50
C ALA A 65 -1.34 -2.23 13.28
N LYS A 66 -0.13 -1.83 13.70
CA LYS A 66 0.75 -2.67 14.52
C LYS A 66 0.13 -3.04 15.87
N GLN A 67 -0.74 -2.18 16.41
CA GLN A 67 -1.48 -2.40 17.64
C GLN A 67 -2.81 -3.13 17.42
N GLY A 68 -3.17 -3.43 16.16
CA GLY A 68 -4.45 -4.04 15.78
C GLY A 68 -5.62 -3.05 15.80
N ASP A 69 -5.37 -1.75 15.99
CA ASP A 69 -6.40 -0.72 15.97
C ASP A 69 -6.64 -0.23 14.53
N TRP A 70 -7.37 -1.05 13.77
CA TRP A 70 -7.64 -0.80 12.37
C TRP A 70 -8.55 0.40 12.12
N GLN A 71 -9.43 0.72 13.07
CA GLN A 71 -10.29 1.90 12.99
C GLN A 71 -9.44 3.17 13.07
N VAL A 72 -8.53 3.26 14.05
CA VAL A 72 -7.60 4.39 14.12
C VAL A 72 -6.66 4.41 12.92
N ALA A 73 -6.16 3.26 12.46
CA ALA A 73 -5.30 3.20 11.28
C ALA A 73 -6.01 3.76 10.03
N LYS A 74 -7.28 3.41 9.85
CA LYS A 74 -8.16 3.94 8.79
C LYS A 74 -8.28 5.46 8.91
N GLU A 75 -8.63 5.99 10.08
CA GLU A 75 -8.79 7.44 10.29
C GLU A 75 -7.50 8.23 9.99
N ARG A 76 -6.33 7.67 10.37
CA ARG A 76 -5.03 8.31 10.08
C ARG A 76 -4.75 8.39 8.59
N ILE A 77 -5.04 7.35 7.82
CA ILE A 77 -4.81 7.38 6.37
C ILE A 77 -5.88 8.19 5.63
N GLU A 78 -7.13 8.17 6.10
CA GLU A 78 -8.20 9.01 5.54
C GLU A 78 -7.86 10.50 5.60
N ARG A 79 -7.12 10.91 6.63
CA ARG A 79 -6.66 12.30 6.78
C ARG A 79 -5.87 12.82 5.58
N TYR A 80 -5.08 11.97 4.92
CA TYR A 80 -4.35 12.35 3.70
C TYR A 80 -5.32 12.81 2.60
N PHE A 81 -6.44 12.11 2.43
CA PHE A 81 -7.45 12.43 1.40
C PHE A 81 -8.30 13.65 1.75
N GLN A 82 -8.24 14.13 2.98
CA GLN A 82 -8.88 15.39 3.40
C GLN A 82 -8.04 16.62 3.03
N HIS A 83 -6.77 16.44 2.66
CA HIS A 83 -5.90 17.54 2.26
C HIS A 83 -6.37 18.16 0.93
N PRO A 84 -6.52 19.50 0.80
CA PRO A 84 -7.11 20.13 -0.38
C PRO A 84 -6.35 19.85 -1.68
N ASN A 85 -5.04 19.57 -1.58
CA ASN A 85 -4.16 19.30 -2.71
C ASN A 85 -3.76 17.81 -2.84
N TRP A 86 -4.49 16.86 -2.27
CA TRP A 86 -4.10 15.43 -2.33
C TRP A 86 -3.94 14.91 -3.76
N GLN A 87 -4.78 15.39 -4.69
CA GLN A 87 -4.71 15.02 -6.11
C GLN A 87 -3.45 15.53 -6.82
N ASN A 88 -2.78 16.54 -6.25
CA ASN A 88 -1.56 17.13 -6.78
C ASN A 88 -0.28 16.47 -6.23
N ASP A 89 -0.42 15.46 -5.37
CA ASP A 89 0.72 14.71 -4.86
C ASP A 89 1.40 13.89 -5.96
N GLU A 90 2.62 13.42 -5.69
CA GLU A 90 3.28 12.50 -6.61
C GLU A 90 2.48 11.19 -6.75
N PRO A 91 2.39 10.60 -7.97
CA PRO A 91 1.59 9.40 -8.20
C PRO A 91 1.90 8.26 -7.22
N ILE A 92 3.17 8.08 -6.84
CA ILE A 92 3.58 7.03 -5.89
C ILE A 92 2.97 7.27 -4.50
N GLY A 93 2.95 8.51 -4.01
CA GLY A 93 2.33 8.86 -2.72
C GLY A 93 0.83 8.57 -2.71
N GLN A 94 0.14 8.96 -3.79
CA GLN A 94 -1.29 8.67 -3.97
C GLN A 94 -1.57 7.16 -3.97
N LEU A 95 -0.74 6.37 -4.67
CA LEU A 95 -0.92 4.92 -4.72
C LEU A 95 -0.69 4.26 -3.38
N ASN A 96 0.38 4.62 -2.67
CA ASN A 96 0.65 4.11 -1.34
C ASN A 96 -0.52 4.39 -0.40
N ALA A 97 -0.98 5.64 -0.32
CA ALA A 97 -2.08 6.02 0.56
C ALA A 97 -3.40 5.28 0.21
N GLN A 98 -3.71 5.12 -1.08
CA GLN A 98 -4.90 4.37 -1.51
C GLN A 98 -4.78 2.89 -1.17
N THR A 99 -3.59 2.30 -1.27
CA THR A 99 -3.38 0.89 -0.90
C THR A 99 -3.49 0.68 0.61
N TYR A 100 -2.97 1.60 1.44
CA TYR A 100 -3.18 1.56 2.89
C TYR A 100 -4.65 1.73 3.28
N LEU A 101 -5.35 2.69 2.67
CA LEU A 101 -6.79 2.86 2.90
C LEU A 101 -7.57 1.59 2.54
N SER A 102 -7.27 0.97 1.39
CA SER A 102 -7.95 -0.28 0.99
C SER A 102 -7.73 -1.42 1.98
N ARG A 103 -6.52 -1.53 2.58
CA ARG A 103 -6.27 -2.51 3.63
C ARG A 103 -7.02 -2.17 4.92
N ALA A 104 -7.01 -0.90 5.33
CA ALA A 104 -7.74 -0.45 6.52
C ALA A 104 -9.25 -0.74 6.40
N LEU A 105 -9.84 -0.41 5.25
CA LEU A 105 -11.25 -0.70 4.94
C LEU A 105 -11.56 -2.20 5.05
N TRP A 106 -10.68 -3.05 4.53
CA TRP A 106 -10.85 -4.50 4.65
C TRP A 106 -10.87 -4.96 6.11
N GLU A 107 -9.90 -4.52 6.91
CA GLU A 107 -9.78 -4.90 8.32
C GLU A 107 -10.91 -4.32 9.19
N CYS A 108 -11.50 -3.20 8.77
CA CYS A 108 -12.73 -2.62 9.36
C CYS A 108 -14.02 -3.28 8.84
N HIS A 109 -13.95 -4.40 8.13
CA HIS A 109 -15.11 -5.11 7.54
C HIS A 109 -15.91 -4.31 6.49
N GLU A 110 -15.29 -3.30 5.87
CA GLU A 110 -15.84 -2.55 4.74
C GLU A 110 -15.36 -3.15 3.41
N GLU A 111 -15.56 -4.46 3.25
CA GLU A 111 -14.99 -5.28 2.17
C GLU A 111 -15.32 -4.74 0.77
N ASN A 112 -16.57 -4.30 0.54
CA ASN A 112 -17.00 -3.75 -0.75
C ASN A 112 -16.22 -2.49 -1.11
N SER A 113 -15.97 -1.60 -0.14
CA SER A 113 -15.21 -0.37 -0.34
C SER A 113 -13.74 -0.69 -0.64
N ALA A 114 -13.15 -1.64 0.08
CA ALA A 114 -11.78 -2.12 -0.17
C ALA A 114 -11.63 -2.71 -1.59
N LEU A 115 -12.56 -3.58 -2.00
CA LEU A 115 -12.56 -4.21 -3.32
C LEU A 115 -12.69 -3.20 -4.45
N GLN A 116 -13.62 -2.24 -4.33
CA GLN A 116 -13.78 -1.17 -5.32
C GLN A 116 -12.49 -0.36 -5.47
N LEU A 117 -11.80 -0.08 -4.37
CA LEU A 117 -10.54 0.65 -4.38
C LEU A 117 -9.41 -0.16 -5.06
N TRP A 118 -9.27 -1.46 -4.75
CA TRP A 118 -8.31 -2.33 -5.41
C TRP A 118 -8.56 -2.45 -6.91
N VAL A 119 -9.79 -2.70 -7.33
CA VAL A 119 -10.14 -2.80 -8.76
C VAL A 119 -9.83 -1.49 -9.48
N ARG A 120 -10.16 -0.34 -8.87
CA ARG A 120 -9.83 0.97 -9.44
C ARG A 120 -8.32 1.16 -9.60
N LEU A 121 -7.53 0.78 -8.60
CA LEU A 121 -6.07 0.86 -8.62
C LEU A 121 -5.45 -0.03 -9.70
N ILE A 122 -5.92 -1.27 -9.85
CA ILE A 122 -5.40 -2.24 -10.85
C ILE A 122 -5.77 -1.81 -12.27
N ARG A 123 -6.96 -1.24 -12.46
CA ARG A 123 -7.45 -0.80 -13.78
C ARG A 123 -6.97 0.57 -14.20
N GLN A 124 -6.24 1.30 -13.34
CA GLN A 124 -5.77 2.62 -13.71
C GLN A 124 -4.84 2.54 -14.93
N PRO A 125 -5.03 3.39 -15.95
CA PRO A 125 -4.15 3.41 -17.09
C PRO A 125 -2.83 4.11 -16.76
N GLY A 126 -1.75 3.71 -17.42
CA GLY A 126 -0.49 4.46 -17.45
C GLY A 126 0.71 3.75 -16.83
N LYS A 127 1.82 4.49 -16.72
CA LYS A 127 3.13 3.95 -16.31
C LYS A 127 3.14 3.38 -14.89
N ASP A 128 2.23 3.85 -14.03
CA ASP A 128 2.18 3.48 -12.61
C ASP A 128 1.23 2.29 -12.34
N GLN A 129 0.55 1.76 -13.38
CA GLN A 129 -0.35 0.60 -13.26
C GLN A 129 0.36 -0.63 -12.67
N LYS A 130 1.58 -0.90 -13.14
CA LYS A 130 2.39 -2.02 -12.65
C LYS A 130 2.67 -1.90 -11.15
N LEU A 131 3.06 -0.71 -10.71
CA LEU A 131 3.33 -0.44 -9.30
C LEU A 131 2.07 -0.63 -8.46
N ALA A 132 0.93 -0.11 -8.92
CA ALA A 132 -0.35 -0.30 -8.25
C ALA A 132 -0.71 -1.79 -8.10
N CYS A 133 -0.57 -2.60 -9.16
CA CYS A 133 -0.76 -4.04 -9.09
C CYS A 133 0.12 -4.71 -8.02
N LEU A 134 1.40 -4.33 -7.94
CA LEU A 134 2.33 -4.89 -6.95
C LEU A 134 1.97 -4.48 -5.52
N LEU A 135 1.61 -3.21 -5.30
CA LEU A 135 1.20 -2.73 -3.98
C LEU A 135 -0.11 -3.39 -3.52
N VAL A 136 -1.09 -3.53 -4.41
CA VAL A 136 -2.33 -4.26 -4.11
C VAL A 136 -2.02 -5.71 -3.77
N LEU A 137 -1.18 -6.39 -4.56
CA LEU A 137 -0.76 -7.77 -4.26
C LEU A 137 -0.09 -7.87 -2.88
N GLN A 138 0.79 -6.94 -2.52
CA GLN A 138 1.42 -6.91 -1.21
C GLN A 138 0.39 -6.81 -0.07
N GLN A 139 -0.61 -5.93 -0.19
CA GLN A 139 -1.67 -5.81 0.82
C GLN A 139 -2.49 -7.10 0.92
N LEU A 140 -2.82 -7.69 -0.23
CA LEU A 140 -3.57 -8.92 -0.32
C LEU A 140 -2.82 -10.07 0.39
N LEU A 141 -1.52 -10.24 0.12
CA LEU A 141 -0.68 -11.22 0.80
C LEU A 141 -0.70 -11.05 2.32
N GLY A 142 -0.62 -9.80 2.80
CA GLY A 142 -0.70 -9.51 4.22
C GLY A 142 -2.06 -9.90 4.85
N ILE A 143 -3.17 -9.82 4.10
CA ILE A 143 -4.49 -10.22 4.63
C ILE A 143 -4.54 -11.74 4.75
N CYS A 144 -4.06 -12.48 3.73
CA CYS A 144 -4.00 -13.94 3.79
C CYS A 144 -3.17 -14.44 4.97
N GLN A 145 -2.11 -13.72 5.32
CA GLN A 145 -1.27 -14.00 6.48
C GLN A 145 -2.00 -13.79 7.80
N SER A 146 -2.75 -12.69 7.93
CA SER A 146 -3.52 -12.36 9.13
C SER A 146 -4.79 -13.21 9.29
N HIS A 147 -5.39 -13.65 8.18
CA HIS A 147 -6.71 -14.28 8.14
C HIS A 147 -6.75 -15.57 7.29
N PRO A 148 -6.03 -16.65 7.67
CA PRO A 148 -5.84 -17.83 6.83
C PRO A 148 -7.11 -18.69 6.56
N SER A 149 -8.21 -18.45 7.29
CA SER A 149 -9.29 -19.44 7.47
C SER A 149 -10.71 -18.99 7.07
N THR A 150 -10.94 -17.81 6.50
CA THR A 150 -12.30 -17.38 6.12
C THR A 150 -12.61 -17.69 4.64
N THR A 151 -13.60 -18.56 4.41
CA THR A 151 -14.06 -18.98 3.06
C THR A 151 -14.51 -17.81 2.16
N PRO A 152 -15.24 -16.79 2.65
CA PRO A 152 -15.66 -15.65 1.82
C PRO A 152 -14.48 -14.83 1.29
N THR A 153 -13.43 -14.67 2.11
CA THR A 153 -12.18 -13.97 1.76
C THR A 153 -11.53 -14.61 0.54
N ARG A 154 -11.50 -15.94 0.46
CA ARG A 154 -10.81 -16.68 -0.62
C ARG A 154 -11.42 -16.44 -2.00
N THR A 155 -12.75 -16.39 -2.11
CA THR A 155 -13.41 -16.21 -3.41
C THR A 155 -13.23 -14.79 -3.94
N LEU A 156 -13.44 -13.76 -3.11
CA LEU A 156 -13.25 -12.36 -3.51
C LEU A 156 -11.78 -12.06 -3.79
N PHE A 157 -10.86 -12.61 -3.00
CA PHE A 157 -9.43 -12.58 -3.28
C PHE A 157 -9.08 -13.15 -4.65
N SER A 158 -9.64 -14.31 -4.98
CA SER A 158 -9.27 -15.02 -6.22
C SER A 158 -9.61 -14.21 -7.48
N ALA A 159 -10.62 -13.34 -7.42
CA ALA A 159 -10.97 -12.46 -8.52
C ALA A 159 -9.95 -11.32 -8.66
N VAL A 160 -9.63 -10.62 -7.57
CA VAL A 160 -8.67 -9.50 -7.58
C VAL A 160 -7.26 -9.99 -7.91
N VAL A 161 -6.81 -11.09 -7.31
CA VAL A 161 -5.49 -11.69 -7.58
C VAL A 161 -5.36 -12.09 -9.04
N ARG A 162 -6.39 -12.70 -9.62
CA ARG A 162 -6.40 -13.05 -11.04
C ARG A 162 -6.30 -11.80 -11.93
N GLU A 163 -7.08 -10.77 -11.63
CA GLU A 163 -7.04 -9.52 -12.39
C GLU A 163 -5.67 -8.83 -12.28
N VAL A 164 -5.03 -8.85 -11.10
CA VAL A 164 -3.64 -8.40 -10.91
C VAL A 164 -2.70 -9.16 -11.86
N PHE A 165 -2.78 -10.49 -11.90
CA PHE A 165 -1.91 -11.29 -12.77
C PHE A 165 -2.18 -11.08 -14.25
N GLU A 166 -3.45 -11.00 -14.66
CA GLU A 166 -3.84 -10.65 -16.03
C GLU A 166 -3.21 -9.31 -16.44
N LYS A 167 -3.34 -8.27 -15.61
CA LYS A 167 -2.74 -6.96 -15.90
C LYS A 167 -1.21 -6.95 -15.91
N LEU A 168 -0.58 -7.64 -14.96
CA LEU A 168 0.88 -7.76 -14.94
C LEU A 168 1.40 -8.48 -16.19
N THR A 169 0.69 -9.50 -16.68
CA THR A 169 1.10 -10.23 -17.89
C THR A 169 0.81 -9.46 -19.18
N GLU A 170 -0.32 -8.74 -19.30
CA GLU A 170 -0.63 -7.86 -20.44
C GLU A 170 0.48 -6.84 -20.69
N THR A 171 1.04 -6.28 -19.61
CA THR A 171 2.20 -5.42 -19.74
C THR A 171 3.43 -6.25 -20.10
N LYS A 172 4.01 -6.07 -21.31
CA LYS A 172 5.29 -6.67 -21.68
C LYS A 172 6.34 -6.31 -20.63
N LEU A 173 6.62 -7.25 -19.73
CA LEU A 173 7.61 -7.11 -18.66
C LEU A 173 8.90 -7.78 -19.14
N PRO A 174 10.06 -7.12 -19.00
CA PRO A 174 11.29 -7.89 -18.87
C PRO A 174 11.15 -8.79 -17.63
N PRO A 175 11.72 -10.01 -17.64
CA PRO A 175 11.69 -10.88 -16.48
C PRO A 175 12.23 -10.13 -15.27
N VAL A 176 11.40 -9.98 -14.24
CA VAL A 176 11.82 -9.41 -12.95
C VAL A 176 12.64 -10.50 -12.26
N GLU A 177 13.93 -10.26 -12.04
CA GLU A 177 14.74 -11.10 -11.15
C GLU A 177 14.24 -10.89 -9.73
N ILE A 178 13.53 -11.90 -9.20
CA ILE A 178 13.04 -11.89 -7.82
C ILE A 178 14.20 -12.33 -6.92
N PRO A 179 14.59 -11.54 -5.90
CA PRO A 179 15.65 -11.91 -4.96
C PRO A 179 15.32 -13.24 -4.28
N LYS A 180 16.30 -14.15 -4.23
CA LYS A 180 16.08 -15.55 -3.85
C LYS A 180 15.85 -15.80 -2.36
N GLU A 181 15.99 -14.81 -1.47
CA GLU A 181 15.91 -15.07 -0.03
C GLU A 181 15.23 -13.95 0.77
N GLY A 182 14.31 -14.38 1.64
CA GLY A 182 13.79 -13.62 2.76
C GLY A 182 12.55 -12.76 2.47
N ILE A 183 11.60 -12.81 3.41
CA ILE A 183 10.48 -11.84 3.57
C ILE A 183 9.20 -12.11 2.75
N TRP A 184 8.64 -13.32 2.72
CA TRP A 184 7.20 -13.49 2.40
C TRP A 184 6.62 -14.71 3.14
N ALA A 185 6.16 -14.54 4.38
CA ALA A 185 5.67 -15.65 5.19
C ALA A 185 4.13 -15.74 5.15
N GLY A 186 3.56 -16.47 4.19
CA GLY A 186 2.15 -16.92 4.24
C GLY A 186 1.57 -17.44 2.91
N PHE A 187 2.26 -17.17 1.81
CA PHE A 187 2.29 -18.08 0.67
C PHE A 187 3.70 -18.64 0.64
N THR A 188 3.87 -19.94 0.41
CA THR A 188 5.20 -20.41 0.04
C THR A 188 5.59 -19.74 -1.28
N TYR A 189 6.86 -19.38 -1.44
CA TYR A 189 7.39 -18.90 -2.72
C TYR A 189 6.95 -19.81 -3.89
N GLY A 190 6.83 -21.12 -3.63
CA GLY A 190 6.33 -22.10 -4.59
C GLY A 190 4.87 -21.90 -5.03
N GLU A 191 3.98 -21.43 -4.16
CA GLU A 191 2.56 -21.21 -4.51
C GLU A 191 2.36 -19.96 -5.36
N LEU A 192 3.08 -18.88 -5.04
CA LEU A 192 3.12 -17.67 -5.85
C LEU A 192 3.81 -17.93 -7.20
N ALA A 193 4.92 -18.67 -7.20
CA ALA A 193 5.60 -19.09 -8.42
C ALA A 193 4.75 -20.01 -9.28
N ALA A 194 4.02 -20.97 -8.70
CA ALA A 194 3.12 -21.85 -9.43
C ALA A 194 1.90 -21.11 -10.01
N LEU A 195 1.38 -20.10 -9.31
CA LEU A 195 0.33 -19.21 -9.83
C LEU A 195 0.83 -18.39 -11.02
N LEU A 196 2.04 -17.83 -10.90
CA LEU A 196 2.72 -17.11 -11.99
C LEU A 196 2.99 -18.01 -13.19
N ASP A 197 3.44 -19.25 -12.96
CA ASP A 197 3.77 -20.18 -14.02
C ASP A 197 2.51 -20.65 -14.76
N ARG A 198 1.43 -20.97 -14.03
CA ARG A 198 0.12 -21.30 -14.62
C ARG A 198 -0.47 -20.15 -15.44
N ALA A 199 -0.34 -18.91 -14.96
CA ALA A 199 -0.77 -17.74 -15.71
C ALA A 199 0.02 -17.57 -17.02
N ARG A 200 1.32 -17.89 -17.02
CA ARG A 200 2.17 -17.89 -18.23
C ARG A 200 1.78 -19.02 -19.20
N THR A 201 1.53 -20.23 -18.70
CA THR A 201 1.17 -21.39 -19.56
C THR A 201 -0.21 -21.23 -20.20
N ALA A 202 -1.16 -20.64 -19.48
CA ALA A 202 -2.50 -20.36 -20.03
C ALA A 202 -2.42 -19.43 -21.26
N ARG A 203 -1.53 -18.44 -21.23
CA ARG A 203 -1.33 -17.49 -22.33
C ARG A 203 -0.73 -18.13 -23.59
N THR A 204 0.30 -18.98 -23.43
CA THR A 204 0.93 -19.68 -24.55
C THR A 204 -0.04 -20.61 -25.29
N ASN A 205 -1.02 -21.17 -24.59
CA ASN A 205 -2.04 -22.03 -25.20
C ASN A 205 -3.11 -21.23 -25.96
N THR A 206 -3.45 -20.01 -25.52
CA THR A 206 -4.34 -19.09 -26.26
C THR A 206 -3.70 -18.44 -27.48
N GLU A 207 -2.37 -18.33 -27.54
CA GLU A 207 -1.66 -17.77 -28.71
C GLU A 207 -1.30 -18.84 -29.77
N SER A 208 -1.62 -20.12 -29.51
CA SER A 208 -1.34 -21.27 -30.40
C SER A 208 -2.58 -21.81 -31.13
N HIS A 209 -3.71 -21.08 -31.08
CA HIS A 209 -4.96 -21.37 -31.79
C HIS A 209 -5.41 -20.15 -32.58
#